data_AF-A0A1W2BMV8-F1
#
_entry.id   AF-A0A1W2BMV8-F1
#
_cell.length_a   1.000
_cell.length_b   1.000
_cell.length_c   1.000
_cell.angle_alpha   90.00
_cell.angle_beta   90.00
_cell.angle_gamma   90.00
#
_symmetry.space_group_name_H-M   'P 1'
#
loop_
_entity.id
_entity.type
_entity.pdbx_description
1 polymer ?
#
loop_
_entity_poly.entity_id
_entity_poly.type
_entity_poly.pdbx_seq_one_letter_code
_entity_poly.pdbx_strand_id
1 'polypeptide(L)'
;MGREETPGARMSIMSALRSRQAGAGTPRGKTAPTGGASKEGRGCLLISANFRKVRHLSGRLAGFYMSALLMSVGSVQAASGDPVDLILPSGQSVIFHEALQEDQQEGAGHVYRFRFVAHQIAAGPDALSFDDVAQDMQVLCQAFALPNLDRLDATPDRIIVSLSEQPVDFGVMSPDHIQYFEAYIIEDGRCTWEIY
;
A
#
# COMPACT_ATOMS: atom_id res chain seq x y z
N MET A 1 11.78 7.39 69.63
CA MET A 1 11.56 8.81 69.30
C MET A 1 11.72 8.94 67.78
N GLY A 2 10.70 8.97 66.93
CA GLY A 2 9.29 9.40 67.11
C GLY A 2 9.21 10.93 67.13
N ARG A 3 8.44 11.64 66.30
CA ARG A 3 7.43 11.29 65.25
C ARG A 3 7.65 12.23 64.03
N GLU A 4 6.86 12.40 62.96
CA GLU A 4 5.56 11.92 62.39
C GLU A 4 5.83 11.49 60.91
N GLU A 5 5.00 10.84 60.08
CA GLU A 5 3.56 10.51 59.97
C GLU A 5 2.57 11.60 59.46
N THR A 6 2.37 11.59 58.12
CA THR A 6 1.13 11.79 57.31
C THR A 6 0.17 12.99 57.56
N PRO A 7 -0.35 13.65 56.50
CA PRO A 7 -1.46 13.13 55.64
C PRO A 7 -1.18 13.29 54.13
N GLY A 8 -1.91 12.71 53.18
CA GLY A 8 -3.23 12.07 53.23
C GLY A 8 -4.22 12.81 52.32
N ALA A 9 -4.33 12.39 51.06
CA ALA A 9 -5.31 12.91 50.09
C ALA A 9 -6.01 11.75 49.35
N ARG A 10 -7.15 11.31 49.90
CA ARG A 10 -8.12 10.42 49.25
C ARG A 10 -9.35 11.25 48.85
N MET A 11 -9.65 11.35 47.55
CA MET A 11 -10.98 11.56 46.92
C MET A 11 -10.75 11.63 45.40
N SER A 12 -11.65 11.25 44.48
CA SER A 12 -13.04 10.76 44.53
C SER A 12 -13.18 9.69 43.42
N ILE A 13 -13.63 8.46 43.66
CA ILE A 13 -15.03 8.03 43.89
C ILE A 13 -16.02 8.58 42.83
N MET A 14 -16.37 7.67 41.91
CA MET A 14 -17.64 7.47 41.19
C MET A 14 -18.38 8.59 40.43
N SER A 15 -18.63 8.26 39.16
CA SER A 15 -19.96 8.24 38.50
C SER A 15 -20.65 9.59 38.21
N ALA A 16 -21.03 9.81 36.94
CA ALA A 16 -22.38 9.46 36.47
C ALA A 16 -22.75 10.22 35.17
N LEU A 17 -23.53 9.54 34.30
CA LEU A 17 -24.44 10.14 33.28
C LEU A 17 -23.76 10.94 32.13
N ARG A 18 -24.29 11.05 30.91
CA ARG A 18 -25.32 10.37 30.10
C ARG A 18 -25.53 11.27 28.87
N SER A 19 -25.40 10.71 27.67
CA SER A 19 -26.04 11.15 26.42
C SER A 19 -26.05 9.91 25.50
N ARG A 20 -27.14 9.37 24.95
CA ARG A 20 -28.29 9.92 24.21
C ARG A 20 -27.88 10.84 23.05
N GLN A 21 -28.36 10.71 21.81
CA GLN A 21 -29.10 9.61 21.16
C GLN A 21 -29.17 9.90 19.65
N ALA A 22 -28.68 9.01 18.79
CA ALA A 22 -29.00 8.94 17.35
C ALA A 22 -28.59 7.54 16.85
N GLY A 23 -29.29 6.86 15.96
CA GLY A 23 -30.38 7.32 15.10
C GLY A 23 -30.12 6.97 13.63
N ALA A 24 -29.72 5.72 13.34
CA ALA A 24 -29.41 5.28 11.97
C ALA A 24 -30.54 4.38 11.45
N GLY A 25 -31.39 4.94 10.59
CA GLY A 25 -32.42 4.19 9.86
C GLY A 25 -31.84 3.50 8.62
N THR A 26 -32.34 2.31 8.30
CA THR A 26 -31.98 1.56 7.08
C THR A 26 -32.75 2.08 5.86
N PRO A 27 -32.08 2.49 4.76
CA PRO A 27 -32.71 2.61 3.46
C PRO A 27 -32.43 1.37 2.59
N ARG A 28 -33.42 0.51 2.41
CA ARG A 28 -33.43 -0.53 1.38
C ARG A 28 -34.25 -0.02 0.19
N GLY A 29 -33.60 0.31 -0.92
CA GLY A 29 -34.29 0.81 -2.12
C GLY A 29 -33.46 0.67 -3.38
N LYS A 30 -33.68 -0.42 -4.14
CA LYS A 30 -33.18 -0.54 -5.51
C LYS A 30 -34.21 0.06 -6.46
N THR A 31 -33.82 0.99 -7.33
CA THR A 31 -34.57 1.37 -8.53
C THR A 31 -33.62 1.47 -9.72
N ALA A 32 -34.08 0.98 -10.87
CA ALA A 32 -33.31 0.92 -12.11
C ALA A 32 -33.35 2.25 -12.89
N PRO A 33 -32.37 2.55 -13.75
CA PRO A 33 -32.46 3.65 -14.69
C PRO A 33 -33.40 3.33 -15.85
N THR A 34 -34.36 4.23 -16.10
CA THR A 34 -35.15 4.31 -17.34
C THR A 34 -34.27 4.84 -18.47
N GLY A 35 -34.39 4.27 -19.68
CA GLY A 35 -33.43 4.52 -20.76
C GLY A 35 -33.78 5.61 -21.79
N GLY A 36 -32.81 5.83 -22.70
CA GLY A 36 -32.92 6.37 -24.06
C GLY A 36 -31.80 5.71 -24.89
N ALA A 37 -31.97 5.24 -26.13
CA ALA A 37 -32.46 5.91 -27.34
C ALA A 37 -31.60 7.14 -27.71
N SER A 38 -31.02 7.29 -28.90
CA SER A 38 -30.98 6.45 -30.12
C SER A 38 -29.95 7.06 -31.09
N LYS A 39 -29.28 6.24 -31.93
CA LYS A 39 -28.96 6.47 -33.37
C LYS A 39 -27.71 5.70 -33.83
N GLU A 40 -27.91 4.81 -34.80
CA GLU A 40 -27.15 4.64 -36.05
C GLU A 40 -28.03 3.67 -36.88
N GLY A 41 -28.48 3.96 -38.09
CA GLY A 41 -27.70 3.97 -39.32
C GLY A 41 -28.35 2.95 -40.27
N ARG A 42 -29.02 3.41 -41.33
CA ARG A 42 -29.84 2.54 -42.20
C ARG A 42 -29.02 1.89 -43.33
N GLY A 43 -29.31 0.61 -43.59
CA GLY A 43 -29.04 -0.06 -44.87
C GLY A 43 -27.74 -0.86 -44.93
N CYS A 44 -27.61 -1.90 -45.78
CA CYS A 44 -28.62 -2.46 -46.67
C CYS A 44 -28.29 -3.92 -47.07
N LEU A 45 -29.34 -4.73 -47.26
CA LEU A 45 -29.43 -5.98 -48.05
C LEU A 45 -28.35 -7.10 -47.93
N LEU A 46 -28.82 -8.23 -47.38
CA LEU A 46 -28.80 -9.59 -47.99
C LEU A 46 -27.51 -10.19 -48.59
N ILE A 47 -27.05 -11.29 -47.97
CA ILE A 47 -26.91 -12.65 -48.56
C ILE A 47 -27.12 -13.65 -47.39
N SER A 48 -28.29 -14.23 -47.18
CA SER A 48 -28.78 -15.51 -47.73
C SER A 48 -27.88 -16.75 -47.56
N ALA A 49 -28.41 -17.68 -46.75
CA ALA A 49 -28.48 -19.13 -47.00
C ALA A 49 -27.32 -20.10 -46.63
N ASN A 50 -27.59 -20.83 -45.53
CA ASN A 50 -27.53 -22.30 -45.43
C ASN A 50 -26.20 -23.03 -45.26
N PHE A 51 -25.94 -23.39 -43.99
CA PHE A 51 -25.76 -24.78 -43.55
C PHE A 51 -25.79 -25.85 -44.67
N ARG A 52 -24.63 -26.44 -44.98
CA ARG A 52 -24.58 -27.75 -45.65
C ARG A 52 -23.55 -28.68 -45.04
N LYS A 53 -24.11 -29.70 -44.36
CA LYS A 53 -23.62 -31.09 -44.32
C LYS A 53 -22.21 -31.34 -43.79
N VAL A 54 -22.18 -31.70 -42.51
CA VAL A 54 -21.26 -32.69 -41.94
C VAL A 54 -21.08 -33.86 -42.92
N ARG A 55 -19.82 -34.17 -43.24
CA ARG A 55 -19.42 -35.41 -43.90
C ARG A 55 -18.23 -36.01 -43.16
N HIS A 56 -18.50 -37.05 -42.38
CA HIS A 56 -17.45 -38.00 -42.01
C HIS A 56 -16.97 -38.73 -43.27
N LEU A 57 -15.66 -38.79 -43.50
CA LEU A 57 -15.04 -40.02 -43.99
C LEU A 57 -13.55 -40.11 -43.61
N SER A 58 -13.17 -41.33 -43.23
CA SER A 58 -11.86 -41.82 -42.79
C SER A 58 -10.65 -41.50 -43.68
N GLY A 59 -9.48 -41.32 -43.06
CA GLY A 59 -8.17 -41.46 -43.71
C GLY A 59 -7.03 -41.54 -42.68
N ARG A 60 -6.19 -42.59 -42.75
CA ARG A 60 -5.01 -42.77 -41.88
C ARG A 60 -3.78 -42.12 -42.51
N LEU A 61 -2.90 -41.50 -41.71
CA LEU A 61 -1.45 -41.84 -41.57
C LEU A 61 -0.58 -40.69 -41.03
N ALA A 62 0.32 -41.06 -40.12
CA ALA A 62 1.69 -40.57 -39.92
C ALA A 62 2.01 -39.06 -39.85
N GLY A 63 2.48 -38.63 -38.67
CA GLY A 63 3.59 -37.69 -38.50
C GLY A 63 3.27 -36.20 -38.61
N PHE A 64 3.42 -35.47 -37.50
CA PHE A 64 4.63 -34.67 -37.25
C PHE A 64 4.65 -34.24 -35.78
N TYR A 65 5.83 -34.30 -35.14
CA TYR A 65 6.01 -33.76 -33.79
C TYR A 65 5.90 -32.23 -33.85
N MET A 66 4.90 -31.65 -33.20
CA MET A 66 4.87 -30.23 -32.89
C MET A 66 4.52 -30.04 -31.42
N SER A 67 5.52 -30.28 -30.58
CA SER A 67 5.50 -29.94 -29.16
C SER A 67 5.38 -28.43 -29.02
N ALA A 68 4.16 -27.95 -28.80
CA ALA A 68 3.87 -26.54 -28.52
C ALA A 68 4.42 -26.17 -27.14
N LEU A 69 5.71 -25.80 -27.10
CA LEU A 69 6.35 -25.25 -25.91
C LEU A 69 5.78 -23.86 -25.66
N LEU A 70 4.74 -23.79 -24.83
CA LEU A 70 4.17 -22.55 -24.31
C LEU A 70 5.23 -21.85 -23.44
N MET A 71 6.04 -20.98 -24.06
CA MET A 71 6.89 -20.08 -23.29
C MET A 71 6.01 -19.04 -22.61
N SER A 72 5.76 -19.26 -21.32
CA SER A 72 5.11 -18.30 -20.44
C SER A 72 6.00 -17.07 -20.29
N VAL A 73 5.68 -16.01 -21.03
CA VAL A 73 6.29 -14.70 -20.85
C VAL A 73 5.86 -14.19 -19.48
N GLY A 74 6.82 -14.06 -18.55
CA GLY A 74 6.54 -13.50 -17.22
C GLY A 74 6.19 -12.01 -17.34
N SER A 75 5.09 -11.61 -16.72
CA SER A 75 4.72 -10.19 -16.60
C SER A 75 5.74 -9.47 -15.72
N VAL A 76 6.48 -8.52 -16.28
CA VAL A 76 7.27 -7.57 -15.49
C VAL A 76 6.29 -6.59 -14.85
N GLN A 77 6.07 -6.72 -13.54
CA GLN A 77 5.21 -5.82 -12.80
C GLN A 77 5.98 -4.51 -12.55
N ALA A 78 5.68 -3.47 -13.34
CA ALA A 78 6.25 -2.15 -13.11
C ALA A 78 5.74 -1.58 -11.79
N ALA A 79 6.63 -0.94 -11.02
CA ALA A 79 6.27 -0.16 -9.84
C ALA A 79 5.34 0.99 -10.24
N SER A 80 4.06 0.90 -9.91
CA SER A 80 3.13 2.02 -10.02
C SER A 80 3.23 2.89 -8.77
N GLY A 81 3.78 4.08 -8.92
CA GLY A 81 3.91 5.08 -7.88
C GLY A 81 4.50 6.37 -8.44
N ASP A 82 4.36 7.47 -7.70
CA ASP A 82 4.90 8.76 -8.12
C ASP A 82 6.38 8.86 -7.73
N PRO A 83 7.29 9.29 -8.63
CA PRO A 83 8.67 9.58 -8.27
C PRO A 83 8.74 10.65 -7.18
N VAL A 84 9.58 10.43 -6.17
CA VAL A 84 9.80 11.42 -5.12
C VAL A 84 10.78 12.48 -5.64
N ASP A 85 10.31 13.72 -5.77
CA ASP A 85 11.14 14.89 -6.10
C ASP A 85 11.88 15.39 -4.84
N LEU A 86 12.83 14.59 -4.38
CA LEU A 86 13.70 14.86 -3.23
C LEU A 86 15.10 14.32 -3.52
N ILE A 87 16.12 15.15 -3.37
CA ILE A 87 17.51 14.71 -3.46
C ILE A 87 17.89 14.03 -2.13
N LEU A 88 18.17 12.73 -2.21
CA LEU A 88 18.62 11.94 -1.07
C LEU A 88 20.15 12.02 -0.90
N PRO A 89 20.68 11.90 0.34
CA PRO A 89 22.11 11.89 0.63
C PRO A 89 22.96 10.95 -0.25
N SER A 90 22.49 9.73 -0.53
CA SER A 90 23.17 8.78 -1.40
C SER A 90 23.15 9.16 -2.89
N GLY A 91 22.27 10.09 -3.28
CA GLY A 91 21.94 10.42 -4.66
C GLY A 91 20.95 9.47 -5.34
N GLN A 92 20.44 8.43 -4.66
CA GLN A 92 19.44 7.53 -5.26
C GLN A 92 18.09 8.22 -5.47
N SER A 93 17.37 7.79 -6.51
CA SER A 93 15.96 8.13 -6.70
C SER A 93 15.05 7.05 -6.10
N VAL A 94 13.93 7.47 -5.53
CA VAL A 94 12.92 6.55 -4.97
C VAL A 94 11.53 6.87 -5.52
N ILE A 95 10.67 5.87 -5.53
CA ILE A 95 9.26 5.98 -5.94
C ILE A 95 8.41 5.83 -4.68
N PHE A 96 7.49 6.76 -4.44
CA PHE A 96 6.52 6.61 -3.36
C PHE A 96 5.51 5.52 -3.74
N HIS A 97 5.40 4.49 -2.89
CA HIS A 97 4.53 3.35 -3.12
C HIS A 97 3.16 3.55 -2.48
N GLU A 98 3.13 3.78 -1.17
CA GLU A 98 1.91 4.07 -0.41
C GLU A 98 2.23 4.59 1.01
N ALA A 99 1.24 5.18 1.67
CA ALA A 99 1.25 5.46 3.10
C ALA A 99 0.09 4.71 3.76
N LEU A 100 0.40 3.98 4.84
CA LEU A 100 -0.54 3.17 5.59
C LEU A 100 -0.62 3.66 7.03
N GLN A 101 -1.82 3.72 7.58
CA GLN A 101 -2.01 3.77 9.03
C GLN A 101 -1.95 2.34 9.56
N GLU A 102 -1.12 2.07 10.56
CA GLU A 102 -1.08 0.74 11.19
C GLU A 102 -2.16 0.63 12.27
N ASP A 103 -2.79 -0.55 12.37
CA ASP A 103 -3.81 -0.81 13.38
C ASP A 103 -3.23 -0.65 14.79
N GLN A 104 -3.83 0.24 15.56
CA GLN A 104 -3.36 0.64 16.89
C GLN A 104 -3.37 -0.54 17.87
N GLN A 105 -2.18 -1.06 18.20
CA GLN A 105 -1.98 -1.82 19.44
C GLN A 105 -2.33 -0.90 20.63
N GLU A 106 -3.07 -1.40 21.62
CA GLU A 106 -3.48 -0.62 22.80
C GLU A 106 -2.26 0.00 23.49
N GLY A 107 -2.16 1.33 23.48
CA GLY A 107 -1.05 2.09 24.06
C GLY A 107 0.15 2.40 23.15
N ALA A 108 0.15 1.97 21.88
CA ALA A 108 1.28 2.18 20.95
C ALA A 108 1.27 3.51 20.18
N GLY A 109 0.23 4.34 20.35
CA GLY A 109 0.04 5.60 19.62
C GLY A 109 -0.43 5.43 18.18
N HIS A 110 -0.52 6.53 17.45
CA HIS A 110 -0.82 6.58 16.03
C HIS A 110 0.47 6.35 15.22
N VAL A 111 0.57 5.19 14.58
CA VAL A 111 1.72 4.78 13.77
C VAL A 111 1.36 4.86 12.29
N TYR A 112 2.19 5.53 11.49
CA TYR A 112 2.06 5.59 10.04
C TYR A 112 3.29 5.04 9.34
N ARG A 113 3.11 4.14 8.37
CA ARG A 113 4.18 3.60 7.54
C ARG A 113 4.18 4.25 6.17
N PHE A 114 5.28 4.90 5.80
CA PHE A 114 5.54 5.41 4.46
C PHE A 114 6.44 4.43 3.71
N ARG A 115 5.96 3.92 2.58
CA ARG A 115 6.60 2.86 1.79
C ARG A 115 7.13 3.43 0.48
N PHE A 116 8.37 3.09 0.14
CA PHE A 116 9.02 3.53 -1.10
C PHE A 116 9.73 2.36 -1.78
N VAL A 117 9.82 2.43 -3.11
CA VAL A 117 10.66 1.54 -3.92
C VAL A 117 11.99 2.24 -4.19
N ALA A 118 13.10 1.56 -3.88
CA ALA A 118 14.46 2.11 -3.92
C ALA A 118 15.42 1.07 -4.52
N HIS A 119 15.67 1.14 -5.84
CA HIS A 119 16.35 0.06 -6.56
C HIS A 119 17.84 -0.11 -6.20
N GLN A 120 18.51 0.92 -5.68
CA GLN A 120 19.95 0.85 -5.36
C GLN A 120 20.26 0.19 -4.01
N ILE A 121 19.22 -0.26 -3.28
CA ILE A 121 19.38 -1.10 -2.08
C ILE A 121 19.52 -2.59 -2.43
N ALA A 122 19.25 -2.98 -3.69
CA ALA A 122 19.41 -4.35 -4.18
C ALA A 122 20.88 -4.77 -4.19
N ALA A 123 21.16 -6.05 -3.92
CA ALA A 123 22.53 -6.57 -3.88
C ALA A 123 23.20 -6.51 -5.28
N GLY A 124 24.36 -5.87 -5.36
CA GLY A 124 25.10 -5.69 -6.61
C GLY A 124 26.36 -4.85 -6.45
N PRO A 125 27.09 -4.56 -7.55
CA PRO A 125 28.29 -3.73 -7.54
C PRO A 125 28.04 -2.29 -7.09
N ASP A 126 26.85 -1.77 -7.38
CA ASP A 126 26.42 -0.39 -7.10
C ASP A 126 25.48 -0.31 -5.87
N ALA A 127 25.47 -1.35 -5.03
CA ALA A 127 24.64 -1.41 -3.83
C ALA A 127 25.11 -0.39 -2.78
N LEU A 128 24.16 0.36 -2.23
CA LEU A 128 24.42 1.33 -1.17
C LEU A 128 24.83 0.66 0.14
N SER A 129 25.61 1.37 0.96
CA SER A 129 25.92 0.90 2.32
C SER A 129 24.72 1.06 3.25
N PHE A 130 24.72 0.34 4.37
CA PHE A 130 23.70 0.52 5.42
C PHE A 130 23.62 1.98 5.89
N ASP A 131 24.77 2.64 6.07
CA ASP A 131 24.83 4.03 6.55
C ASP A 131 24.25 5.01 5.53
N ASP A 132 24.44 4.77 4.22
CA ASP A 132 23.82 5.58 3.16
C ASP A 132 22.29 5.41 3.16
N VAL A 133 21.82 4.17 3.26
CA VAL A 133 20.40 3.82 3.32
C VAL A 133 19.73 4.44 4.56
N ALA A 134 20.36 4.37 5.73
CA ALA A 134 19.85 4.97 6.96
C ALA A 134 19.77 6.51 6.88
N GLN A 135 20.77 7.17 6.27
CA GLN A 135 20.74 8.61 6.02
C GLN A 135 19.62 9.02 5.06
N ASP A 136 19.41 8.24 4.00
CA ASP A 136 18.30 8.44 3.06
C ASP A 136 16.94 8.31 3.76
N MET A 137 16.75 7.29 4.60
CA MET A 137 15.50 7.06 5.34
C MET A 137 15.22 8.18 6.36
N GLN A 138 16.25 8.72 7.00
CA GLN A 138 16.12 9.89 7.89
C GLN A 138 15.66 11.15 7.14
N VAL A 139 16.18 11.37 5.91
CA VAL A 139 15.76 12.48 5.04
C VAL A 139 14.36 12.26 4.49
N LEU A 140 14.00 11.03 4.09
CA LEU A 140 12.64 10.67 3.67
C LEU A 140 11.62 10.90 4.78
N CYS A 141 11.95 10.55 6.04
CA CYS A 141 11.07 10.85 7.16
C CYS A 141 10.86 12.37 7.31
N GLN A 142 11.96 13.12 7.42
CA GLN A 142 11.92 14.53 7.79
C GLN A 142 11.38 15.46 6.68
N ALA A 143 11.67 15.16 5.42
CA ALA A 143 11.39 16.04 4.28
C ALA A 143 10.25 15.54 3.37
N PHE A 144 9.87 14.26 3.43
CA PHE A 144 8.73 13.73 2.66
C PHE A 144 7.59 13.23 3.53
N ALA A 145 7.85 12.31 4.47
CA ALA A 145 6.78 11.66 5.24
C ALA A 145 6.07 12.67 6.16
N LEU A 146 6.83 13.37 7.00
CA LEU A 146 6.30 14.32 7.97
C LEU A 146 5.43 15.43 7.31
N PRO A 147 5.85 16.11 6.22
CA PRO A 147 4.99 17.09 5.53
C PRO A 147 3.75 16.50 4.83
N ASN A 148 3.69 15.19 4.58
CA ASN A 148 2.53 14.55 3.93
C ASN A 148 1.49 14.01 4.92
N LEU A 149 1.74 14.10 6.24
CA LEU A 149 0.79 13.70 7.29
C LEU A 149 -0.48 14.55 7.32
N ASP A 150 -0.39 15.82 6.95
CA ASP A 150 -1.55 16.73 6.91
C ASP A 150 -2.65 16.27 5.93
N ARG A 151 -2.34 15.29 5.07
CA ARG A 151 -3.28 14.63 4.16
C ARG A 151 -4.01 13.43 4.79
N LEU A 152 -3.69 13.09 6.05
CA LEU A 152 -4.06 11.84 6.73
C LEU A 152 -4.82 12.07 8.05
N ASP A 153 -5.29 13.29 8.32
CA ASP A 153 -6.19 13.71 9.41
C ASP A 153 -5.74 13.39 10.86
N ALA A 154 -4.46 13.10 11.11
CA ALA A 154 -3.93 12.90 12.47
C ALA A 154 -2.45 13.30 12.61
N THR A 155 -2.07 13.73 13.82
CA THR A 155 -0.66 13.81 14.24
C THR A 155 -0.19 12.43 14.69
N PRO A 156 0.82 11.82 14.03
CA PRO A 156 1.36 10.53 14.46
C PRO A 156 2.26 10.69 15.68
N ASP A 157 2.29 9.66 16.52
CA ASP A 157 3.32 9.51 17.54
C ASP A 157 4.61 8.93 16.93
N ARG A 158 4.48 8.11 15.87
CA ARG A 158 5.59 7.42 15.20
C ARG A 158 5.39 7.32 13.69
N ILE A 159 6.47 7.54 12.93
CA ILE A 159 6.56 7.22 11.50
C ILE A 159 7.49 6.02 11.30
N ILE A 160 7.08 5.06 10.48
CA ILE A 160 7.96 4.01 9.97
C ILE A 160 8.26 4.30 8.51
N VAL A 161 9.54 4.47 8.15
CA VAL A 161 9.99 4.51 6.76
C VAL A 161 10.32 3.09 6.33
N SER A 162 9.86 2.70 5.15
CA SER A 162 10.11 1.39 4.56
C SER A 162 10.66 1.56 3.15
N LEU A 163 11.84 1.02 2.89
CA LEU A 163 12.42 0.90 1.56
C LEU A 163 12.37 -0.56 1.12
N SER A 164 11.97 -0.80 -0.12
CA SER A 164 11.97 -2.12 -0.76
C SER A 164 12.64 -2.03 -2.13
N GLU A 165 13.45 -3.02 -2.53
CA GLU A 165 14.11 -3.00 -3.85
C GLU A 165 13.12 -3.07 -5.03
N GLN A 166 11.93 -3.62 -4.77
CA GLN A 166 10.80 -3.81 -5.67
C GLN A 166 9.48 -3.54 -4.92
N PRO A 167 8.35 -3.33 -5.61
CA PRO A 167 7.03 -3.31 -4.98
C PRO A 167 6.74 -4.63 -4.26
N VAL A 168 6.21 -4.55 -3.03
CA VAL A 168 5.82 -5.71 -2.22
C VAL A 168 4.46 -5.41 -1.61
N ASP A 169 3.49 -6.33 -1.72
CA ASP A 169 2.18 -6.17 -1.10
C ASP A 169 2.30 -6.13 0.44
N PHE A 170 1.55 -5.24 1.10
CA PHE A 170 1.61 -5.12 2.56
C PHE A 170 1.17 -6.43 3.25
N GLY A 171 1.90 -6.84 4.29
CA GLY A 171 1.66 -8.08 5.02
C GLY A 171 2.12 -9.36 4.31
N VAL A 172 2.63 -9.28 3.07
CA VAL A 172 3.18 -10.43 2.35
C VAL A 172 4.66 -10.63 2.68
N MET A 173 5.03 -11.87 2.99
CA MET A 173 6.44 -12.24 3.16
C MET A 173 7.16 -12.23 1.82
N SER A 174 8.21 -11.42 1.72
CA SER A 174 9.06 -11.34 0.53
C SER A 174 10.54 -11.48 0.94
N PRO A 175 11.03 -12.73 1.12
CA PRO A 175 12.41 -13.00 1.52
C PRO A 175 13.40 -12.84 0.36
N ASP A 176 12.91 -12.82 -0.88
CA ASP A 176 13.72 -12.69 -2.10
C ASP A 176 14.02 -11.23 -2.47
N HIS A 177 13.46 -10.26 -1.74
CA HIS A 177 13.66 -8.82 -1.95
C HIS A 177 14.27 -8.16 -0.71
N ILE A 178 15.34 -7.40 -0.91
CA ILE A 178 15.95 -6.60 0.15
C ILE A 178 14.99 -5.49 0.57
N GLN A 179 14.82 -5.34 1.89
CA GLN A 179 13.96 -4.34 2.50
C GLN A 179 14.60 -3.79 3.77
N TYR A 180 14.48 -2.47 3.96
CA TYR A 180 14.92 -1.76 5.16
C TYR A 180 13.73 -1.09 5.82
N PHE A 181 13.73 -1.07 7.15
CA PHE A 181 12.67 -0.51 7.97
C PHE A 181 13.29 0.29 9.11
N GLU A 182 12.94 1.57 9.20
CA GLU A 182 13.41 2.45 10.27
C GLU A 182 12.21 3.16 10.90
N ALA A 183 12.26 3.32 12.21
CA ALA A 183 11.21 3.94 13.00
C ALA A 183 11.69 5.26 13.60
N TYR A 184 10.81 6.26 13.58
CA TYR A 184 11.08 7.61 14.05
C TYR A 184 9.95 8.09 14.95
N ILE A 185 10.30 8.53 16.16
CA ILE A 185 9.38 9.25 17.05
C ILE A 185 9.29 10.69 16.54
N ILE A 186 8.10 11.28 16.58
CA ILE A 186 7.89 12.67 16.13
C ILE A 186 7.88 13.61 17.33
N GLU A 187 8.98 14.35 17.49
CA GLU A 187 9.17 15.32 18.58
C GLU A 187 9.45 16.71 17.98
N ASP A 188 8.72 17.75 18.42
CA ASP A 188 8.88 19.15 17.96
C ASP A 188 8.93 19.34 16.43
N GLY A 189 8.19 18.52 15.67
CA GLY A 189 8.19 18.55 14.20
C GLY A 189 9.46 17.97 13.57
N ARG A 190 10.15 17.06 14.27
CA ARG A 190 11.36 16.38 13.82
C ARG A 190 11.19 14.87 13.88
N CYS A 191 11.79 14.17 12.92
CA CYS A 191 11.92 12.72 12.99
C CYS A 191 13.16 12.35 13.81
N THR A 192 12.96 11.91 15.07
CA THR A 192 14.03 11.37 15.93
C THR A 192 14.10 9.86 15.75
N TRP A 193 15.26 9.33 15.32
CA TRP A 193 15.47 7.89 15.15
C TRP A 193 15.32 7.13 16.47
N GLU A 194 14.56 6.03 16.46
CA GLU A 194 14.32 5.18 17.62
C GLU A 194 15.12 3.87 17.51
N ILE A 195 16.03 3.65 18.46
CA ILE A 195 16.81 2.41 18.56
C ILE A 195 15.91 1.30 19.17
N TYR A 196 15.88 0.13 18.52
CA TYR A 196 15.19 -1.08 18.98
C TYR A 196 16.19 -2.18 19.40
#